data_AF-W0T900-F1
#
_entry.id   AF-W0T900-F1
#
_cell.length_a   1.000
_cell.length_b   1.000
_cell.length_c   1.000
_cell.angle_alpha   90.00
_cell.angle_beta   90.00
_cell.angle_gamma   90.00
#
_symmetry.space_group_name_H-M   'P 1'
#
loop_
_entity.id
_entity.type
_entity.pdbx_description
1 polymer ?
#
loop_
_entity_poly.entity_id
_entity_poly.type
_entity_poly.pdbx_seq_one_letter_code
_entity_poly.pdbx_strand_id
1 'polypeptide(L)'
;MTLEDCLKDSLPLGEEFEIFNLQSPPRETSPIVFPEAGGNINKKNENIKTVKTQHFVALCHSQKVVFAVEIVVYFTIYLNSSAPTERLLFVSKADTNGYCSVKLNVGRIVRSIIAFILAIDPNHYLQKVKPGVRKLLASDHIIRRTTPVRKALKILSERKLDRYGINSKVHIPEHELYVKYPAATELITQISLFTRAEPQYLFSDSSKNPNKHILSGDKLLLWWLRIIDQVIVESFDDTTKATLQIPGEEKRIIANYLRRTKYKNWTVGDIFSKDPQDIALYRIPLFPDDPKGRFLEHLASDGRIHKVTVSTFWTELQARQEFRLGSTVSVIGVSGRYTGITNVLQPQDIVVTMSKNEFKNLKNYITGEEYDTSEGAEEAYMNIRDILKNNYASQMVKITGNFKSQVNAPQQNTNTINVINTLSIHRKPRA
;
A
#
# COMPACT_ATOMS: atom_id res chain seq x y z
N MET A 1 11.14 -0.75 17.85
CA MET A 1 11.82 -1.34 16.68
C MET A 1 11.91 -0.26 15.62
N THR A 2 13.11 0.10 15.17
CA THR A 2 13.26 1.15 14.15
C THR A 2 12.95 0.60 12.75
N LEU A 3 12.80 1.48 11.76
CA LEU A 3 12.68 1.07 10.36
C LEU A 3 13.91 0.26 9.91
N GLU A 4 15.09 0.65 10.38
CA GLU A 4 16.35 -0.06 10.16
C GLU A 4 16.29 -1.50 10.68
N ASP A 5 15.86 -1.69 11.93
CA ASP A 5 15.76 -3.02 12.55
C ASP A 5 14.81 -3.95 11.78
N CYS A 6 13.70 -3.42 11.26
CA CYS A 6 12.73 -4.21 10.49
C CYS A 6 13.27 -4.67 9.12
N LEU A 7 14.18 -3.89 8.51
CA LEU A 7 14.62 -4.12 7.13
C LEU A 7 16.01 -4.75 7.00
N LYS A 8 16.92 -4.59 7.96
CA LYS A 8 18.31 -5.08 7.85
C LYS A 8 18.38 -6.58 7.52
N ASP A 9 17.49 -7.40 8.10
CA ASP A 9 17.46 -8.85 7.86
C ASP A 9 16.84 -9.25 6.51
N SER A 10 16.27 -8.28 5.78
CA SER A 10 15.72 -8.44 4.44
C SER A 10 16.68 -7.98 3.34
N LEU A 11 17.76 -7.28 3.69
CA LEU A 11 18.76 -6.72 2.77
C LEU A 11 20.07 -7.54 2.76
N PRO A 12 20.76 -7.65 1.61
CA PRO A 12 21.99 -8.43 1.48
C PRO A 12 23.08 -8.07 2.50
N LEU A 13 23.77 -9.06 3.06
CA LEU A 13 24.81 -8.87 4.06
C LEU A 13 25.91 -7.91 3.57
N GLY A 14 26.21 -6.88 4.37
CA GLY A 14 27.33 -5.97 4.15
C GLY A 14 27.09 -4.88 3.10
N GLU A 15 25.96 -4.93 2.40
CA GLU A 15 25.55 -3.89 1.45
C GLU A 15 24.85 -2.74 2.19
N GLU A 16 25.17 -1.51 1.81
CA GLU A 16 24.57 -0.30 2.38
C GLU A 16 23.41 0.19 1.53
N PHE A 17 22.28 0.45 2.18
CA PHE A 17 21.08 1.01 1.58
C PHE A 17 20.64 2.27 2.30
N GLU A 18 19.85 3.07 1.60
CA GLU A 18 19.14 4.20 2.18
C GLU A 18 17.64 3.99 1.95
N ILE A 19 16.83 4.24 2.97
CA ILE A 19 15.37 4.17 2.86
C ILE A 19 14.76 5.47 3.33
N PHE A 20 13.68 5.87 2.68
CA PHE A 20 12.81 6.90 3.24
C PHE A 20 11.35 6.46 3.18
N ASN A 21 10.60 6.87 4.19
CA ASN A 21 9.18 6.61 4.33
C ASN A 21 8.45 7.95 4.43
N LEU A 22 7.86 8.35 3.31
CA LEU A 22 7.08 9.57 3.22
C LEU A 22 5.63 9.29 3.66
N GLN A 23 5.10 10.11 4.56
CA GLN A 23 3.73 9.99 5.05
C GLN A 23 2.92 11.25 4.78
N SER A 24 1.72 11.09 4.23
CA SER A 24 0.76 12.20 4.13
C SER A 24 0.21 12.54 5.52
N PRO A 25 -0.17 13.79 5.82
CA PRO A 25 -0.86 14.10 7.08
C PRO A 25 -2.19 13.34 7.17
N PRO A 26 -2.48 12.65 8.30
CA PRO A 26 -3.74 11.96 8.50
C PRO A 26 -4.92 12.90 8.29
N ARG A 27 -5.93 12.43 7.54
CA ARG A 27 -7.08 13.26 7.18
C ARG A 27 -8.37 12.45 7.20
N GLU A 28 -9.44 13.07 7.67
CA GLU A 28 -10.79 12.55 7.44
C GLU A 28 -11.11 12.50 5.93
N THR A 29 -11.73 11.40 5.54
CA THR A 29 -12.20 11.13 4.18
C THR A 29 -13.60 10.54 4.23
N SER A 30 -14.26 10.44 3.08
CA SER A 30 -15.48 9.66 2.94
C SER A 30 -15.27 8.20 3.36
N PRO A 31 -16.34 7.51 3.81
CA PRO A 31 -16.29 6.07 4.07
C PRO A 31 -15.70 5.27 2.91
N ILE A 32 -14.94 4.23 3.23
CA ILE A 32 -14.36 3.32 2.22
C ILE A 32 -15.43 2.46 1.54
N VAL A 33 -16.51 2.14 2.24
CA VAL A 33 -17.68 1.42 1.73
C VAL A 33 -18.89 2.32 1.92
N PHE A 34 -19.82 2.32 0.96
CA PHE A 34 -21.02 3.15 1.11
C PHE A 34 -21.90 2.60 2.23
N PRO A 35 -22.44 3.47 3.09
CA PRO A 35 -23.38 3.04 4.14
C PRO A 35 -24.69 2.58 3.50
N GLU A 36 -25.23 1.45 3.96
CA GLU A 36 -26.56 0.98 3.56
C GLU A 36 -27.62 2.03 3.96
N ALA A 37 -28.48 2.40 3.02
CA ALA A 37 -29.49 3.46 3.15
C ALA A 37 -30.70 3.07 4.06
N GLY A 38 -30.52 2.14 4.99
CA GLY A 38 -31.54 1.75 5.97
C GLY A 38 -31.49 2.63 7.21
N GLY A 39 -32.14 3.80 7.17
CA GLY A 39 -32.29 4.73 8.31
C GLY A 39 -31.69 6.11 8.07
N ASN A 40 -32.13 7.10 8.86
CA ASN A 40 -31.84 8.53 8.75
C ASN A 40 -30.35 8.81 8.44
N ILE A 41 -30.03 9.01 7.16
CA ILE A 41 -28.68 9.00 6.57
C ILE A 41 -27.73 9.99 7.29
N ASN A 42 -28.29 11.11 7.76
CA ASN A 42 -27.54 12.15 8.45
C ASN A 42 -27.02 11.70 9.83
N LYS A 43 -27.77 10.88 10.59
CA LYS A 43 -27.34 10.41 11.92
C LYS A 43 -26.34 9.26 11.85
N LYS A 44 -26.47 8.35 10.87
CA LYS A 44 -25.51 7.23 10.69
C LYS A 44 -24.13 7.71 10.22
N ASN A 45 -24.09 8.69 9.33
CA ASN A 45 -22.83 9.27 8.82
C ASN A 45 -22.08 10.12 9.85
N GLU A 46 -22.76 10.70 10.85
CA GLU A 46 -22.09 11.43 11.92
C GLU A 46 -21.28 10.51 12.84
N ASN A 47 -21.76 9.28 13.03
CA ASN A 47 -21.17 8.30 13.95
C ASN A 47 -20.03 7.49 13.33
N ILE A 48 -19.84 7.50 12.01
CA ILE A 48 -18.74 6.77 11.36
C ILE A 48 -17.73 7.77 10.83
N LYS A 49 -16.48 7.64 11.26
CA LYS A 49 -15.37 8.47 10.80
C LYS A 49 -14.31 7.62 10.13
N THR A 50 -13.89 8.04 8.95
CA THR A 50 -12.81 7.38 8.22
C THR A 50 -11.59 8.29 8.14
N VAL A 51 -10.47 7.85 8.70
CA VAL A 51 -9.18 8.54 8.62
C VAL A 51 -8.32 7.84 7.57
N LYS A 52 -7.76 8.60 6.64
CA LYS A 52 -6.87 8.10 5.59
C LYS A 52 -5.48 8.70 5.74
N THR A 53 -4.48 7.84 5.60
CA THR A 53 -3.05 8.18 5.56
C THR A 53 -2.37 7.41 4.44
N GLN A 54 -1.51 8.06 3.66
CA GLN A 54 -0.71 7.41 2.62
C GLN A 54 0.75 7.31 3.09
N HIS A 55 1.34 6.13 2.89
CA HIS A 55 2.77 5.88 2.99
C HIS A 55 3.33 5.64 1.59
N PHE A 56 4.43 6.30 1.28
CA PHE A 56 5.23 6.04 0.09
C PHE A 56 6.66 5.77 0.55
N VAL A 57 7.07 4.51 0.42
CA VAL A 57 8.36 4.04 0.90
C VAL A 57 9.23 3.72 -0.30
N ALA A 58 10.42 4.31 -0.35
CA ALA A 58 11.38 4.05 -1.42
C ALA A 58 12.74 3.67 -0.85
N LEU A 59 13.36 2.68 -1.51
CA LEU A 59 14.66 2.14 -1.18
C LEU A 59 15.67 2.60 -2.25
N CYS A 60 16.83 3.00 -1.78
CA CYS A 60 17.94 3.50 -2.56
C CYS A 60 19.18 2.63 -2.31
N HIS A 61 19.98 2.43 -3.35
CA HIS A 61 21.25 1.72 -3.30
C HIS A 61 22.24 2.41 -4.23
N SER A 62 23.49 2.60 -3.79
CA SER A 62 24.53 3.30 -4.56
C SER A 62 24.04 4.60 -5.21
N GLN A 63 23.35 5.45 -4.43
CA GLN A 63 22.82 6.75 -4.87
C GLN A 63 21.77 6.67 -6.00
N LYS A 64 21.04 5.56 -6.11
CA LYS A 64 19.92 5.37 -7.04
C LYS A 64 18.69 4.94 -6.28
N VAL A 65 17.52 5.48 -6.62
CA VAL A 65 16.26 4.86 -6.22
C VAL A 65 16.14 3.53 -6.98
N VAL A 66 15.82 2.44 -6.29
CA VAL A 66 15.76 1.09 -6.92
C VAL A 66 14.43 0.38 -6.74
N PHE A 67 13.66 0.75 -5.72
CA PHE A 67 12.40 0.12 -5.37
C PHE A 67 11.49 1.13 -4.66
N ALA A 68 10.18 1.04 -4.90
CA ALA A 68 9.19 1.83 -4.18
C ALA A 68 7.89 1.04 -3.95
N VAL A 69 7.19 1.37 -2.86
CA VAL A 69 5.87 0.84 -2.53
C VAL A 69 4.96 1.93 -1.98
N GLU A 70 3.71 1.93 -2.44
CA GLU A 70 2.65 2.81 -1.97
C GLU A 70 1.61 2.02 -1.20
N ILE A 71 1.41 2.38 0.07
CA ILE A 71 0.44 1.76 0.98
C ILE A 71 -0.47 2.86 1.53
N VAL A 72 -1.77 2.61 1.52
CA VAL A 72 -2.76 3.51 2.11
C VAL A 72 -3.37 2.86 3.34
N VAL A 73 -3.27 3.53 4.47
CA VAL A 73 -3.84 3.09 5.74
C VAL A 73 -5.15 3.85 5.97
N TYR A 74 -6.21 3.11 6.23
CA TYR A 74 -7.50 3.62 6.61
C TYR A 74 -7.84 3.17 8.03
N PHE A 75 -8.43 4.06 8.82
CA PHE A 75 -9.12 3.72 10.06
C PHE A 75 -10.59 4.04 9.91
N THR A 76 -11.46 3.08 10.19
CA THR A 76 -12.91 3.26 10.32
C THR A 76 -13.28 3.19 11.78
N ILE A 77 -13.79 4.31 12.31
CA ILE A 77 -14.08 4.51 13.72
C ILE A 77 -15.59 4.66 13.87
N TYR A 78 -16.18 3.83 14.72
CA TYR A 78 -17.59 3.86 15.06
C TYR A 78 -17.79 4.60 16.38
N LEU A 79 -18.04 5.91 16.29
CA LEU A 79 -18.34 6.76 17.44
C LEU A 79 -19.65 6.30 18.10
N ASN A 80 -19.65 6.29 19.44
CA ASN A 80 -20.81 5.89 20.26
C ASN A 80 -21.30 4.45 20.01
N SER A 81 -20.43 3.59 19.47
CA SER A 81 -20.67 2.16 19.27
C SER A 81 -19.63 1.36 20.05
N SER A 82 -20.00 0.16 20.51
CA SER A 82 -19.05 -0.82 21.03
C SER A 82 -18.35 -1.60 19.92
N ALA A 83 -18.63 -1.29 18.64
CA ALA A 83 -17.98 -1.95 17.51
C ALA A 83 -16.46 -1.65 17.51
N PRO A 84 -15.64 -2.65 17.16
CA PRO A 84 -14.20 -2.47 17.11
C PRO A 84 -13.82 -1.44 16.05
N THR A 85 -12.70 -0.74 16.26
CA THR A 85 -12.14 0.08 15.18
C THR A 85 -11.54 -0.84 14.14
N GLU A 86 -11.73 -0.50 12.87
CA GLU A 86 -11.15 -1.25 11.77
C GLU A 86 -9.98 -0.48 11.19
N ARG A 87 -8.83 -1.13 11.05
CA ARG A 87 -7.68 -0.63 10.32
C ARG A 87 -7.56 -1.41 9.01
N LEU A 88 -7.55 -0.73 7.88
CA LEU A 88 -7.36 -1.35 6.57
C LEU A 88 -6.05 -0.85 5.94
N LEU A 89 -5.13 -1.76 5.66
CA LEU A 89 -3.95 -1.51 4.83
C LEU A 89 -4.27 -1.89 3.38
N PHE A 90 -4.35 -0.90 2.51
CA PHE A 90 -4.47 -1.09 1.08
C PHE A 90 -3.08 -0.97 0.43
N VAL A 91 -2.55 -2.08 -0.08
CA VAL A 91 -1.30 -2.05 -0.84
C VAL A 91 -1.64 -1.68 -2.29
N SER A 92 -1.32 -0.45 -2.65
CA SER A 92 -1.72 0.16 -3.92
C SER A 92 -0.81 -0.27 -5.06
N LYS A 93 0.50 -0.04 -4.90
CA LYS A 93 1.52 -0.26 -5.94
C LYS A 93 2.82 -0.68 -5.29
N ALA A 94 3.55 -1.59 -5.93
CA ALA A 94 4.94 -1.88 -5.63
C ALA A 94 5.67 -2.06 -6.96
N ASP A 95 6.84 -1.45 -7.11
CA ASP A 95 7.55 -1.45 -8.39
C ASP A 95 9.07 -1.43 -8.18
N THR A 96 9.81 -1.84 -9.19
CA THR A 96 11.27 -1.73 -9.30
C THR A 96 11.61 -1.09 -10.64
N ASN A 97 12.80 -0.52 -10.77
CA ASN A 97 13.26 0.05 -12.04
C ASN A 97 14.42 -0.72 -12.69
N GLY A 98 15.00 -1.70 -12.00
CA GLY A 98 16.09 -2.53 -12.52
C GLY A 98 17.49 -1.91 -12.43
N TYR A 99 17.68 -0.81 -11.70
CA TYR A 99 18.98 -0.13 -11.55
C TYR A 99 19.75 -0.49 -10.27
N CYS A 100 19.34 -1.54 -9.54
CA CYS A 100 20.12 -2.03 -8.40
C CYS A 100 21.28 -2.90 -8.89
N SER A 101 22.50 -2.59 -8.44
CA SER A 101 23.70 -3.36 -8.80
C SER A 101 23.80 -4.71 -8.09
N VAL A 102 23.01 -4.91 -7.02
CA VAL A 102 22.97 -6.14 -6.25
C VAL A 102 21.62 -6.83 -6.35
N LYS A 103 21.62 -8.17 -6.23
CA LYS A 103 20.40 -8.96 -6.30
C LYS A 103 19.56 -8.78 -5.03
N LEU A 104 18.39 -8.18 -5.15
CA LEU A 104 17.46 -7.98 -4.05
C LEU A 104 16.38 -9.08 -4.00
N ASN A 105 16.04 -9.52 -2.78
CA ASN A 105 14.80 -10.24 -2.54
C ASN A 105 13.69 -9.24 -2.19
N VAL A 106 13.11 -8.63 -3.24
CA VAL A 106 12.08 -7.59 -3.10
C VAL A 106 10.87 -8.08 -2.28
N GLY A 107 10.54 -9.38 -2.35
CA GLY A 107 9.44 -9.92 -1.56
C GLY A 107 9.69 -9.86 -0.04
N ARG A 108 10.93 -10.10 0.40
CA ARG A 108 11.31 -9.96 1.83
C ARG A 108 11.30 -8.50 2.28
N ILE A 109 11.75 -7.60 1.42
CA ILE A 109 11.72 -6.15 1.66
C ILE A 109 10.28 -5.67 1.83
N VAL A 110 9.38 -6.03 0.91
CA VAL A 110 7.95 -5.67 1.00
C VAL A 110 7.28 -6.25 2.24
N ARG A 111 7.56 -7.53 2.57
CA ARG A 111 7.08 -8.14 3.81
C ARG A 111 7.52 -7.32 5.03
N SER A 112 8.80 -6.95 5.12
CA SER A 112 9.33 -6.12 6.21
C SER A 112 8.66 -4.74 6.28
N ILE A 113 8.41 -4.10 5.14
CA ILE A 113 7.73 -2.79 5.09
C ILE A 113 6.27 -2.92 5.57
N ILE A 114 5.54 -3.95 5.13
CA ILE A 114 4.17 -4.20 5.58
C ILE A 114 4.16 -4.48 7.09
N ALA A 115 5.08 -5.31 7.58
CA ALA A 115 5.20 -5.61 9.01
C ALA A 115 5.51 -4.35 9.83
N PHE A 116 6.42 -3.48 9.35
CA PHE A 116 6.71 -2.20 9.97
C PHE A 116 5.47 -1.30 10.04
N ILE A 117 4.72 -1.14 8.95
CA ILE A 117 3.50 -0.31 8.93
C ILE A 117 2.41 -0.89 9.83
N LEU A 118 2.26 -2.21 9.87
CA LEU A 118 1.33 -2.89 10.78
C LEU A 118 1.70 -2.71 12.24
N ALA A 119 2.99 -2.56 12.55
CA ALA A 119 3.47 -2.33 13.90
C ALA A 119 3.27 -0.88 14.38
N ILE A 120 2.98 0.07 13.49
CA ILE A 120 2.78 1.48 13.90
C ILE A 120 1.58 1.59 14.84
N ASP A 121 1.79 2.22 16.00
CA ASP A 121 0.74 2.55 16.95
C ASP A 121 -0.41 3.33 16.26
N PRO A 122 -1.66 2.83 16.33
CA PRO A 122 -2.83 3.55 15.84
C PRO A 122 -2.90 5.03 16.26
N ASN A 123 -2.44 5.37 17.46
CA ASN A 123 -2.42 6.76 17.95
C ASN A 123 -1.63 7.71 17.05
N HIS A 124 -0.58 7.22 16.39
CA HIS A 124 0.18 8.02 15.41
C HIS A 124 -0.72 8.61 14.33
N TYR A 125 -1.75 7.86 13.91
CA TYR A 125 -2.69 8.28 12.89
C TYR A 125 -3.88 9.06 13.46
N LEU A 126 -4.25 8.83 14.72
CA LEU A 126 -5.52 9.28 15.29
C LEU A 126 -5.41 10.52 16.21
N GLN A 127 -4.20 10.89 16.65
CA GLN A 127 -3.97 12.01 17.58
C GLN A 127 -3.89 13.40 16.91
N LYS A 128 -3.70 13.49 15.59
CA LYS A 128 -3.62 14.77 14.87
C LYS A 128 -4.20 14.64 13.47
N VAL A 129 -5.52 14.54 13.40
CA VAL A 129 -6.23 14.32 12.13
C VAL A 129 -6.76 15.64 11.57
N LYS A 130 -6.49 15.90 10.29
CA LYS A 130 -7.09 17.02 9.58
C LYS A 130 -8.56 16.71 9.27
N PRO A 131 -9.53 17.50 9.75
CA PRO A 131 -10.94 17.23 9.52
C PRO A 131 -11.33 17.43 8.06
N GLY A 132 -12.44 16.81 7.64
CA GLY A 132 -12.96 16.89 6.28
C GLY A 132 -13.35 18.31 5.92
N VAL A 133 -13.99 19.01 6.87
CA VAL A 133 -14.36 20.42 6.83
C VAL A 133 -13.87 21.11 8.10
N ARG A 134 -13.09 22.19 7.97
CA ARG A 134 -12.66 23.01 9.11
C ARG A 134 -13.68 24.10 9.41
N LYS A 135 -14.41 23.95 10.50
CA LYS A 135 -15.28 25.01 11.06
C LYS A 135 -14.48 25.84 12.05
N LEU A 136 -13.64 26.74 11.54
CA LEU A 136 -12.87 27.68 12.37
C LEU A 136 -13.83 28.70 13.01
N LEU A 137 -13.79 28.81 14.33
CA LEU A 137 -14.84 29.49 15.11
C LEU A 137 -14.76 31.02 15.06
N ALA A 138 -13.59 31.62 14.82
CA ALA A 138 -13.51 33.07 14.69
C ALA A 138 -12.23 33.55 13.98
N SER A 139 -12.41 34.33 12.91
CA SER A 139 -11.72 35.60 12.64
C SER A 139 -11.78 35.93 11.14
N ASP A 140 -12.17 37.18 10.83
CA ASP A 140 -12.21 37.72 9.46
C ASP A 140 -10.83 37.87 8.82
N HIS A 141 -9.76 37.70 9.60
CA HIS A 141 -8.37 37.90 9.20
C HIS A 141 -7.59 36.60 8.93
N ILE A 142 -8.27 35.45 8.79
CA ILE A 142 -7.64 34.19 8.36
C ILE A 142 -7.78 33.99 6.84
N ILE A 143 -6.65 33.71 6.19
CA ILE A 143 -6.62 33.30 4.78
C ILE A 143 -6.86 31.79 4.71
N ARG A 144 -7.94 31.41 4.03
CA ARG A 144 -8.38 30.03 3.83
C ARG A 144 -8.24 29.69 2.35
N ARG A 145 -8.37 28.40 2.02
CA ARG A 145 -8.42 27.93 0.62
C ARG A 145 -9.55 28.61 -0.19
N THR A 146 -10.65 28.96 0.47
CA THR A 146 -11.80 29.63 -0.15
C THR A 146 -11.70 31.16 -0.14
N THR A 147 -10.66 31.74 0.47
CA THR A 147 -10.50 33.20 0.52
C THR A 147 -10.08 33.71 -0.86
N PRO A 148 -10.84 34.63 -1.49
CA PRO A 148 -10.44 35.23 -2.77
C PRO A 148 -9.14 36.02 -2.65
N VAL A 149 -8.36 36.09 -3.74
CA VAL A 149 -7.06 36.78 -3.77
C VAL A 149 -7.14 38.21 -3.25
N ARG A 150 -8.13 39.00 -3.70
CA ARG A 150 -8.35 40.39 -3.23
C ARG A 150 -8.55 40.48 -1.71
N LYS A 151 -9.35 39.57 -1.13
CA LYS A 151 -9.58 39.54 0.33
C LYS A 151 -8.32 39.07 1.06
N ALA A 152 -7.59 38.10 0.51
CA ALA A 152 -6.33 37.64 1.08
C ALA A 152 -5.28 38.77 1.14
N LEU A 153 -5.13 39.54 0.05
CA LEU A 153 -4.24 40.71 0.01
C LEU A 153 -4.65 41.80 1.02
N LYS A 154 -5.95 42.10 1.12
CA LYS A 154 -6.47 43.04 2.13
C LYS A 154 -6.14 42.57 3.55
N ILE A 155 -6.35 41.30 3.85
CA ILE A 155 -5.98 40.70 5.15
C ILE A 155 -4.47 40.83 5.40
N LEU A 156 -3.63 40.61 4.38
CA LEU A 156 -2.18 40.74 4.51
C LEU A 156 -1.73 42.18 4.74
N SER A 157 -2.39 43.18 4.14
CA SER A 157 -2.07 44.59 4.36
C SER A 157 -2.48 45.09 5.75
N GLU A 158 -3.47 44.46 6.37
CA GLU A 158 -3.96 44.82 7.72
C GLU A 158 -3.17 44.15 8.85
N ARG A 159 -2.33 43.14 8.55
CA ARG A 159 -1.56 42.41 9.55
C ARG A 159 -0.34 43.24 9.99
N LYS A 160 -0.03 43.19 11.29
CA LYS A 160 1.19 43.77 11.84
C LYS A 160 2.41 42.99 11.37
N LEU A 161 3.36 43.71 10.80
CA LEU A 161 4.68 43.19 10.46
C LEU A 161 5.54 43.11 11.73
N ASP A 162 6.33 42.06 11.84
CA ASP A 162 7.38 41.97 12.85
C ASP A 162 8.59 42.85 12.49
N ARG A 163 9.62 42.83 13.34
CA ARG A 163 10.86 43.61 13.16
C ARG A 163 11.66 43.27 11.89
N TYR A 164 11.33 42.18 11.21
CA TYR A 164 11.94 41.75 9.95
C TYR A 164 11.03 42.02 8.74
N GLY A 165 9.91 42.73 8.92
CA GLY A 165 8.95 42.98 7.86
C GLY A 165 8.11 41.74 7.50
N ILE A 166 8.07 40.72 8.37
CA ILE A 166 7.31 39.50 8.13
C ILE A 166 5.95 39.60 8.84
N ASN A 167 4.89 39.30 8.10
CA ASN A 167 3.55 39.29 8.66
C ASN A 167 3.43 38.24 9.77
N SER A 168 3.02 38.68 10.97
CA SER A 168 2.74 37.77 12.08
C SER A 168 1.65 36.78 11.68
N LYS A 169 1.96 35.47 11.70
CA LYS A 169 0.95 34.44 11.45
C LYS A 169 -0.11 34.53 12.55
N VAL A 170 -1.38 34.57 12.15
CA VAL A 170 -2.49 34.47 13.10
C VAL A 170 -2.35 33.12 13.82
N HIS A 171 -2.21 33.17 15.15
CA HIS A 171 -2.22 31.96 15.95
C HIS A 171 -3.62 31.35 15.92
N ILE A 172 -3.72 30.10 15.47
CA ILE A 172 -4.95 29.33 15.52
C ILE A 172 -4.69 28.16 16.46
N PRO A 173 -5.48 27.99 17.52
CA PRO A 173 -5.33 26.86 18.43
C PRO A 173 -5.36 25.51 17.69
N GLU A 174 -4.51 24.55 18.09
CA GLU A 174 -4.43 23.27 17.39
C GLU A 174 -5.76 22.50 17.36
N HIS A 175 -6.57 22.62 18.41
CA HIS A 175 -7.88 21.96 18.52
C HIS A 175 -8.91 22.48 17.50
N GLU A 176 -8.70 23.66 16.91
CA GLU A 176 -9.52 24.17 15.81
C GLU A 176 -9.03 23.66 14.43
N LEU A 177 -7.76 23.26 14.34
CA LEU A 177 -7.14 22.82 13.09
C LEU A 177 -7.20 21.31 12.87
N TYR A 178 -7.21 20.55 13.97
CA TYR A 178 -7.13 19.10 14.01
C TYR A 178 -8.14 18.52 14.99
N VAL A 179 -8.58 17.32 14.69
CA VAL A 179 -9.41 16.50 15.58
C VAL A 179 -8.61 15.31 16.08
N LYS A 180 -9.01 14.81 17.24
CA LYS A 180 -8.44 13.64 17.90
C LYS A 180 -9.50 12.56 17.98
N TYR A 181 -9.10 11.32 17.70
CA TYR A 181 -9.95 10.15 17.85
C TYR A 181 -9.40 9.24 18.95
N PRO A 182 -10.28 8.57 19.72
CA PRO A 182 -9.85 7.68 20.78
C PRO A 182 -9.06 6.50 20.20
N ALA A 183 -8.06 6.05 20.96
CA ALA A 183 -7.40 4.78 20.69
C ALA A 183 -8.41 3.64 20.83
N ALA A 184 -8.43 2.73 19.87
CA ALA A 184 -9.34 1.60 19.90
C ALA A 184 -8.93 0.62 21.02
N THR A 185 -9.89 0.21 21.85
CA THR A 185 -9.70 -0.89 22.81
C THR A 185 -9.59 -2.24 22.09
N GLU A 186 -10.29 -2.39 20.96
CA GLU A 186 -10.20 -3.55 20.07
C GLU A 186 -10.02 -3.07 18.62
N LEU A 187 -9.03 -3.66 17.93
CA LEU A 187 -8.63 -3.30 16.58
C LEU A 187 -8.71 -4.52 15.65
N ILE A 188 -9.60 -4.48 14.67
CA ILE A 188 -9.60 -5.45 13.56
C ILE A 188 -8.72 -4.90 12.46
N THR A 189 -7.74 -5.69 12.02
CA THR A 189 -6.84 -5.30 10.93
C THR A 189 -7.20 -6.05 9.65
N GLN A 190 -7.28 -5.31 8.56
CA GLN A 190 -7.49 -5.79 7.22
C GLN A 190 -6.31 -5.46 6.33
N ILE A 191 -6.00 -6.37 5.40
CA ILE A 191 -5.07 -6.11 4.30
C ILE A 191 -5.82 -6.38 3.00
N SER A 192 -5.76 -5.44 2.07
CA SER A 192 -6.36 -5.60 0.75
C SER A 192 -5.37 -5.19 -0.31
N LEU A 193 -5.27 -5.98 -1.38
CA LEU A 193 -4.49 -5.62 -2.56
C LEU A 193 -5.09 -6.21 -3.82
N PHE A 194 -4.71 -5.62 -4.94
CA PHE A 194 -5.13 -6.03 -6.27
C PHE A 194 -3.89 -6.34 -7.10
N THR A 195 -3.74 -7.57 -7.57
CA THR A 195 -2.60 -7.95 -8.40
C THR A 195 -2.95 -7.76 -9.86
N ARG A 196 -2.29 -6.82 -10.53
CA ARG A 196 -2.28 -6.70 -11.99
C ARG A 196 -0.83 -6.60 -12.41
N ALA A 197 -0.46 -7.28 -13.49
CA ALA A 197 0.86 -7.13 -14.07
C ALA A 197 0.80 -5.99 -15.09
N GLU A 198 1.71 -5.01 -14.96
CA GLU A 198 1.92 -3.94 -15.93
C GLU A 198 3.43 -3.71 -16.08
N PRO A 199 3.89 -3.15 -17.21
CA PRO A 199 5.30 -2.87 -17.41
C PRO A 199 5.89 -1.90 -16.37
N GLN A 200 5.06 -0.98 -15.86
CA GLN A 200 5.43 0.00 -14.85
C GLN A 200 4.23 0.51 -14.06
N TYR A 201 4.47 0.90 -12.81
CA TYR A 201 3.50 1.50 -11.90
C TYR A 201 3.98 2.81 -11.26
N LEU A 202 5.22 2.81 -10.78
CA LEU A 202 5.81 3.92 -10.03
C LEU A 202 7.03 4.53 -10.73
N PHE A 203 7.64 3.81 -11.67
CA PHE A 203 8.84 4.26 -12.36
C PHE A 203 8.55 4.36 -13.86
N SER A 204 8.25 5.57 -14.34
CA SER A 204 7.89 5.79 -15.74
C SER A 204 9.03 5.37 -16.67
N ASP A 205 8.69 4.70 -17.76
CA ASP A 205 9.58 4.17 -18.79
C ASP A 205 10.64 3.15 -18.34
N SER A 206 10.58 2.71 -17.08
CA SER A 206 11.47 1.67 -16.54
C SER A 206 11.36 0.32 -17.25
N SER A 207 10.29 0.05 -18.00
CA SER A 207 10.20 -1.15 -18.84
C SER A 207 11.16 -1.16 -20.02
N LYS A 208 11.72 0.01 -20.40
CA LYS A 208 12.76 0.10 -21.43
C LYS A 208 14.13 -0.37 -20.92
N ASN A 209 14.34 -0.40 -19.59
CA ASN A 209 15.55 -0.95 -18.99
C ASN A 209 15.56 -2.49 -19.11
N PRO A 210 16.50 -3.11 -19.84
CA PRO A 210 16.56 -4.56 -19.99
C PRO A 210 16.83 -5.31 -18.68
N ASN A 211 17.35 -4.64 -17.65
CA ASN A 211 17.58 -5.23 -16.34
C ASN A 211 16.31 -5.29 -15.48
N LYS A 212 15.22 -4.62 -15.89
CA LYS A 212 13.94 -4.71 -15.18
C LYS A 212 13.26 -6.03 -15.54
N HIS A 213 13.06 -6.88 -14.54
CA HIS A 213 12.31 -8.12 -14.70
C HIS A 213 10.82 -7.91 -14.41
N ILE A 214 10.00 -7.98 -15.45
CA ILE A 214 8.53 -7.81 -15.39
C ILE A 214 7.88 -9.17 -15.15
N LEU A 215 7.13 -9.31 -14.06
CA LEU A 215 6.41 -10.55 -13.74
C LEU A 215 5.14 -10.67 -14.58
N SER A 216 4.84 -11.90 -15.03
CA SER A 216 3.51 -12.22 -15.56
C SER A 216 2.46 -12.22 -14.44
N GLY A 217 1.17 -12.10 -14.77
CA GLY A 217 0.07 -12.08 -13.80
C GLY A 217 0.13 -13.23 -12.79
N ASP A 218 0.34 -14.47 -13.24
CA ASP A 218 0.44 -15.64 -12.34
C ASP A 218 1.64 -15.59 -11.41
N LYS A 219 2.81 -15.18 -11.92
CA LYS A 219 4.02 -15.04 -11.11
C LYS A 219 3.85 -13.93 -10.08
N LEU A 220 3.21 -12.83 -10.45
CA LEU A 220 2.92 -11.71 -9.56
C LEU A 220 1.91 -12.10 -8.47
N LEU A 221 0.86 -12.83 -8.81
CA LEU A 221 -0.08 -13.41 -7.84
C LEU A 221 0.65 -14.30 -6.83
N LEU A 222 1.42 -15.28 -7.30
CA LEU A 222 2.18 -16.18 -6.42
C LEU A 222 3.18 -15.41 -5.54
N TRP A 223 3.80 -14.36 -6.08
CA TRP A 223 4.73 -13.50 -5.35
C TRP A 223 4.03 -12.76 -4.20
N TRP A 224 2.89 -12.12 -4.46
CA TRP A 224 2.09 -11.45 -3.42
C TRP A 224 1.48 -12.42 -2.42
N LEU A 225 0.97 -13.56 -2.88
CA LEU A 225 0.38 -14.59 -2.02
C LEU A 225 1.40 -15.08 -1.01
N ARG A 226 2.65 -15.33 -1.42
CA ARG A 226 3.74 -15.71 -0.51
C ARG A 226 4.06 -14.63 0.53
N ILE A 227 4.05 -13.35 0.15
CA ILE A 227 4.34 -12.23 1.06
C ILE A 227 3.24 -12.12 2.11
N ILE A 228 1.98 -12.06 1.66
CA ILE A 228 0.83 -11.90 2.55
C ILE A 228 0.67 -13.11 3.45
N ASP A 229 0.83 -14.32 2.94
CA ASP A 229 0.81 -15.55 3.74
C ASP A 229 1.84 -15.52 4.89
N GLN A 230 3.06 -15.05 4.62
CA GLN A 230 4.08 -14.88 5.67
C GLN A 230 3.68 -13.82 6.70
N VAL A 231 3.15 -12.68 6.26
CA VAL A 231 2.68 -11.62 7.16
C VAL A 231 1.56 -12.14 8.08
N ILE A 232 0.63 -12.93 7.55
CA ILE A 232 -0.45 -13.52 8.36
C ILE A 232 0.13 -14.45 9.42
N VAL A 233 0.97 -15.40 9.02
CA VAL A 233 1.58 -16.37 9.95
C VAL A 233 2.38 -15.69 11.07
N GLU A 234 3.03 -14.57 10.78
CA GLU A 234 3.90 -13.87 11.73
C GLU A 234 3.16 -12.89 12.66
N SER A 235 1.99 -12.37 12.25
CA SER A 235 1.41 -11.17 12.89
C SER A 235 -0.10 -11.20 13.09
N PHE A 236 -0.77 -12.30 12.78
CA PHE A 236 -2.21 -12.45 12.91
C PHE A 236 -2.56 -13.72 13.69
N ASP A 237 -3.75 -13.75 14.27
CA ASP A 237 -4.23 -14.93 14.98
C ASP A 237 -4.77 -16.04 14.04
N ASP A 238 -4.98 -17.22 14.62
CA ASP A 238 -5.53 -18.39 13.91
C ASP A 238 -7.00 -18.24 13.50
N THR A 239 -7.68 -17.15 13.89
CA THR A 239 -9.08 -16.88 13.48
C THR A 239 -9.17 -15.97 12.25
N THR A 240 -8.03 -15.49 11.77
CA THR A 240 -7.94 -14.57 10.64
C THR A 240 -8.50 -15.18 9.35
N LYS A 241 -9.38 -14.43 8.69
CA LYS A 241 -9.93 -14.79 7.39
C LYS A 241 -8.96 -14.32 6.31
N ALA A 242 -8.43 -15.25 5.51
CA ALA A 242 -7.60 -14.94 4.34
C ALA A 242 -8.31 -15.42 3.07
N THR A 243 -8.41 -14.57 2.06
CA THR A 243 -9.17 -14.85 0.84
C THR A 243 -8.43 -14.49 -0.43
N LEU A 244 -8.61 -15.30 -1.47
CA LEU A 244 -8.16 -15.03 -2.83
C LEU A 244 -9.36 -15.09 -3.79
N GLN A 245 -9.53 -14.02 -4.58
CA GLN A 245 -10.49 -13.95 -5.67
C GLN A 245 -9.74 -13.69 -6.98
N ILE A 246 -10.00 -14.50 -8.01
CA ILE A 246 -9.54 -14.27 -9.37
C ILE A 246 -10.81 -14.12 -10.22
N PRO A 247 -11.20 -12.89 -10.61
CA PRO A 247 -12.39 -12.69 -11.42
C PRO A 247 -12.36 -13.54 -12.70
N GLY A 248 -13.49 -14.15 -13.05
CA GLY A 248 -13.59 -15.04 -14.21
C GLY A 248 -13.03 -16.45 -14.07
N GLU A 249 -12.31 -16.76 -12.99
CA GLU A 249 -11.63 -18.05 -12.82
C GLU A 249 -12.47 -19.05 -12.00
N GLU A 250 -12.31 -20.34 -12.28
CA GLU A 250 -13.01 -21.36 -11.52
C GLU A 250 -12.45 -21.51 -10.09
N LYS A 251 -13.35 -21.67 -9.11
CA LYS A 251 -12.97 -21.84 -7.69
C LYS A 251 -11.96 -22.98 -7.46
N ARG A 252 -12.04 -24.05 -8.26
CA ARG A 252 -11.10 -25.20 -8.17
C ARG A 252 -9.68 -24.81 -8.60
N ILE A 253 -9.54 -23.96 -9.61
CA ILE A 253 -8.25 -23.45 -10.09
C ILE A 253 -7.67 -22.49 -9.05
N ILE A 254 -8.48 -21.58 -8.51
CA ILE A 254 -8.06 -20.65 -7.44
C ILE A 254 -7.57 -21.44 -6.21
N ALA A 255 -8.29 -22.49 -5.81
CA ALA A 255 -7.90 -23.35 -4.69
C ALA A 255 -6.52 -24.00 -4.86
N ASN A 256 -6.05 -24.23 -6.09
CA ASN A 256 -4.70 -24.79 -6.32
C ASN A 256 -3.59 -23.83 -5.91
N TYR A 257 -3.76 -22.52 -6.11
CA TYR A 257 -2.81 -21.51 -5.64
C TYR A 257 -2.68 -21.54 -4.11
N LEU A 258 -3.78 -21.82 -3.42
CA LEU A 258 -3.86 -21.84 -1.95
C LEU A 258 -3.24 -23.10 -1.33
N ARG A 259 -3.02 -24.19 -2.07
CA ARG A 259 -2.46 -25.43 -1.49
C ARG A 259 -1.05 -25.30 -0.94
N ARG A 260 -0.31 -24.29 -1.39
CA ARG A 260 1.10 -24.05 -1.02
C ARG A 260 1.27 -22.97 0.04
N THR A 261 0.18 -22.37 0.52
CA THR A 261 0.22 -21.39 1.60
C THR A 261 0.48 -22.10 2.92
N LYS A 262 1.14 -21.41 3.84
CA LYS A 262 1.45 -21.91 5.19
C LYS A 262 0.29 -21.68 6.14
N TYR A 263 -0.41 -20.56 5.99
CA TYR A 263 -1.58 -20.28 6.80
C TYR A 263 -2.74 -21.20 6.40
N LYS A 264 -3.46 -21.76 7.38
CA LYS A 264 -4.44 -22.83 7.11
C LYS A 264 -5.79 -22.33 6.61
N ASN A 265 -6.18 -21.10 6.96
CA ASN A 265 -7.54 -20.59 6.71
C ASN A 265 -7.64 -19.72 5.44
N TRP A 266 -6.86 -20.06 4.42
CA TRP A 266 -7.05 -19.47 3.08
C TRP A 266 -8.30 -20.04 2.41
N THR A 267 -9.14 -19.17 1.88
CA THR A 267 -10.40 -19.55 1.21
C THR A 267 -10.57 -18.80 -0.11
N VAL A 268 -11.39 -19.34 -1.01
CA VAL A 268 -11.70 -18.69 -2.28
C VAL A 268 -12.83 -17.68 -2.08
N GLY A 269 -12.62 -16.44 -2.54
CA GLY A 269 -13.59 -15.35 -2.43
C GLY A 269 -12.94 -14.06 -1.95
N ASP A 270 -13.71 -13.22 -1.26
CA ASP A 270 -13.29 -11.92 -0.76
C ASP A 270 -13.61 -11.72 0.74
N ILE A 271 -13.01 -10.69 1.33
CA ILE A 271 -13.27 -10.25 2.71
C ILE A 271 -14.44 -9.25 2.80
N PHE A 272 -14.98 -8.80 1.69
CA PHE A 272 -15.91 -7.67 1.61
C PHE A 272 -17.35 -8.08 1.84
N SER A 273 -17.74 -9.27 1.36
CA SER A 273 -19.09 -9.79 1.53
C SER A 273 -19.15 -11.15 2.21
N LYS A 274 -20.23 -11.37 2.97
CA LYS A 274 -20.61 -12.69 3.48
C LYS A 274 -21.62 -13.36 2.54
N ASP A 275 -22.48 -12.57 1.90
CA ASP A 275 -23.49 -13.04 0.96
C ASP A 275 -23.18 -12.53 -0.46
N PRO A 276 -23.01 -13.41 -1.47
CA PRO A 276 -22.86 -13.00 -2.86
C PRO A 276 -24.03 -12.18 -3.42
N GLN A 277 -25.22 -12.26 -2.80
CA GLN A 277 -26.42 -11.50 -3.17
C GLN A 277 -26.46 -10.10 -2.58
N ASP A 278 -25.55 -9.77 -1.66
CA ASP A 278 -25.41 -8.40 -1.16
C ASP A 278 -25.18 -7.43 -2.33
N ILE A 279 -25.73 -6.22 -2.24
CA ILE A 279 -25.50 -5.17 -3.23
C ILE A 279 -24.04 -4.72 -3.16
N ALA A 280 -23.35 -4.76 -4.30
CA ALA A 280 -21.91 -4.51 -4.39
C ALA A 280 -21.52 -3.12 -3.83
N LEU A 281 -22.37 -2.11 -4.05
CA LEU A 281 -22.18 -0.74 -3.55
C LEU A 281 -21.88 -0.68 -2.04
N TYR A 282 -22.56 -1.52 -1.24
CA TYR A 282 -22.49 -1.48 0.21
C TYR A 282 -21.49 -2.47 0.81
N ARG A 283 -20.71 -3.16 -0.03
CA ARG A 283 -19.71 -4.15 0.39
C ARG A 283 -18.33 -3.85 -0.19
N ILE A 284 -18.25 -3.51 -1.47
CA ILE A 284 -16.98 -3.33 -2.18
C ILE A 284 -16.35 -1.98 -1.80
N PRO A 285 -15.10 -1.97 -1.30
CA PRO A 285 -14.43 -0.74 -0.91
C PRO A 285 -13.92 0.07 -2.11
N LEU A 286 -14.02 1.39 -2.00
CA LEU A 286 -13.48 2.38 -2.92
C LEU A 286 -12.04 2.74 -2.56
N PHE A 287 -11.08 2.13 -3.27
CA PHE A 287 -9.67 2.47 -3.16
C PHE A 287 -9.21 3.44 -4.26
N PRO A 288 -8.13 4.21 -4.02
CA PRO A 288 -7.58 5.13 -5.02
C PRO A 288 -6.94 4.36 -6.17
N ASP A 289 -7.18 4.80 -7.41
CA ASP A 289 -6.63 4.21 -8.64
C ASP A 289 -6.88 2.69 -8.79
N ASP A 290 -7.93 2.18 -8.15
CA ASP A 290 -8.23 0.74 -8.09
C ASP A 290 -9.31 0.33 -9.13
N PRO A 291 -9.16 -0.83 -9.79
CA PRO A 291 -10.14 -1.35 -10.75
C PRO A 291 -11.56 -1.48 -10.22
N LYS A 292 -11.73 -1.87 -8.95
CA LYS A 292 -13.06 -2.02 -8.34
C LYS A 292 -13.74 -0.65 -8.19
N GLY A 293 -12.99 0.35 -7.76
CA GLY A 293 -13.48 1.72 -7.62
C GLY A 293 -13.92 2.31 -8.95
N ARG A 294 -13.09 2.17 -10.00
CA ARG A 294 -13.42 2.60 -11.36
C ARG A 294 -14.67 1.91 -11.92
N PHE A 295 -14.82 0.60 -11.65
CA PHE A 295 -16.01 -0.11 -12.09
C PHE A 295 -17.28 0.33 -11.33
N LEU A 296 -17.19 0.61 -10.03
CA LEU A 296 -18.32 1.18 -9.27
C LEU A 296 -18.74 2.55 -9.82
N GLU A 297 -17.80 3.43 -10.19
CA GLU A 297 -18.09 4.71 -10.84
C GLU A 297 -18.83 4.51 -12.18
N HIS A 298 -18.43 3.52 -12.98
CA HIS A 298 -19.14 3.16 -14.21
C HIS A 298 -20.56 2.62 -13.96
N LEU A 299 -20.76 1.83 -12.91
CA LEU A 299 -22.10 1.39 -12.53
C LEU A 299 -22.98 2.57 -12.07
N ALA A 300 -22.37 3.60 -11.47
CA ALA A 300 -23.04 4.85 -11.11
C ALA A 300 -23.52 5.59 -12.37
N SER A 301 -22.64 5.76 -13.36
CA SER A 301 -22.98 6.44 -14.62
C SER A 301 -24.05 5.69 -15.42
N ASP A 302 -24.07 4.35 -15.36
CA ASP A 302 -25.08 3.52 -16.02
C ASP A 302 -26.42 3.47 -15.26
N GLY A 303 -26.52 4.06 -14.06
CA GLY A 303 -27.70 3.94 -13.21
C GLY A 303 -27.96 2.52 -12.68
N ARG A 304 -26.95 1.64 -12.68
CA ARG A 304 -27.04 0.23 -12.25
C ARG A 304 -26.47 -0.02 -10.85
N ILE A 305 -25.88 1.00 -10.22
CA ILE A 305 -25.14 0.87 -8.96
C ILE A 305 -25.93 0.26 -7.79
N HIS A 306 -27.25 0.44 -7.76
CA HIS A 306 -28.13 -0.13 -6.73
C HIS A 306 -28.70 -1.52 -7.08
N LYS A 307 -28.35 -2.08 -8.25
CA LYS A 307 -28.91 -3.33 -8.78
C LYS A 307 -27.88 -4.46 -8.89
N VAL A 308 -26.60 -4.12 -8.90
CA VAL A 308 -25.52 -5.10 -9.09
C VAL A 308 -25.17 -5.74 -7.75
N THR A 309 -25.33 -7.06 -7.67
CA THR A 309 -24.89 -7.87 -6.51
C THR A 309 -23.38 -8.09 -6.55
N VAL A 310 -22.78 -8.53 -5.45
CA VAL A 310 -21.35 -8.86 -5.37
C VAL A 310 -20.98 -9.97 -6.37
N SER A 311 -21.83 -10.98 -6.55
CA SER A 311 -21.59 -12.03 -7.55
C SER A 311 -21.52 -11.46 -8.97
N THR A 312 -22.51 -10.65 -9.34
CA THR A 312 -22.58 -10.03 -10.67
C THR A 312 -21.45 -9.02 -10.86
N PHE A 313 -21.08 -8.30 -9.80
CA PHE A 313 -19.95 -7.37 -9.81
C PHE A 313 -18.66 -8.08 -10.23
N TRP A 314 -18.31 -9.21 -9.60
CA TRP A 314 -17.10 -9.95 -9.95
C TRP A 314 -17.13 -10.52 -11.37
N THR A 315 -18.30 -10.98 -11.84
CA THR A 315 -18.48 -11.46 -13.22
C THR A 315 -18.33 -10.33 -14.25
N GLU A 316 -18.98 -9.19 -14.03
CA GLU A 316 -18.91 -8.04 -14.95
C GLU A 316 -17.53 -7.37 -14.92
N LEU A 317 -16.88 -7.33 -13.76
CA LEU A 317 -15.55 -6.74 -13.60
C LEU A 317 -14.54 -7.44 -14.51
N GLN A 318 -14.61 -8.77 -14.63
CA GLN A 318 -13.77 -9.55 -15.54
C GLN A 318 -13.91 -9.16 -17.01
N ALA A 319 -15.09 -8.73 -17.45
CA ALA A 319 -15.33 -8.36 -18.84
C ALA A 319 -14.73 -6.98 -19.21
N ARG A 320 -14.12 -6.27 -18.25
CA ARG A 320 -13.55 -4.93 -18.46
C ARG A 320 -12.15 -4.99 -19.07
N GLN A 321 -11.77 -3.90 -19.75
CA GLN A 321 -10.47 -3.77 -20.43
C GLN A 321 -9.26 -3.95 -19.49
N GLU A 322 -9.45 -3.77 -18.19
CA GLU A 322 -8.39 -3.93 -17.18
C GLU A 322 -8.06 -5.40 -16.87
N PHE A 323 -8.91 -6.31 -17.36
CA PHE A 323 -8.84 -7.77 -17.20
C PHE A 323 -8.64 -8.44 -18.57
N ARG A 324 -7.82 -7.81 -19.44
CA ARG A 324 -7.54 -8.31 -20.80
C ARG A 324 -7.28 -9.82 -20.77
N LEU A 325 -7.85 -10.52 -21.76
CA LEU A 325 -7.58 -11.93 -22.00
C LEU A 325 -6.06 -12.16 -22.09
N GLY A 326 -5.49 -12.93 -21.16
CA GLY A 326 -4.08 -13.35 -21.18
C GLY A 326 -3.21 -12.96 -19.97
N SER A 327 -3.70 -12.15 -19.01
CA SER A 327 -2.98 -11.88 -17.76
C SER A 327 -3.86 -12.14 -16.54
N THR A 328 -3.39 -12.97 -15.62
CA THR A 328 -4.09 -13.27 -14.37
C THR A 328 -4.15 -12.03 -13.48
N VAL A 329 -5.37 -11.66 -13.10
CA VAL A 329 -5.66 -10.52 -12.23
C VAL A 329 -6.39 -11.04 -11.00
N SER A 330 -5.98 -10.60 -9.81
CA SER A 330 -6.53 -11.15 -8.56
C SER A 330 -6.73 -10.11 -7.47
N VAL A 331 -7.53 -10.46 -6.47
CA VAL A 331 -7.76 -9.70 -5.25
C VAL A 331 -7.42 -10.58 -4.07
N ILE A 332 -6.49 -10.09 -3.23
CA ILE A 332 -6.12 -10.72 -1.98
C ILE A 332 -6.70 -9.90 -0.84
N GLY A 333 -7.39 -10.56 0.08
CA GLY A 333 -7.99 -9.97 1.26
C GLY A 333 -7.62 -10.72 2.52
N VAL A 334 -7.32 -9.99 3.58
CA VAL A 334 -7.09 -10.52 4.93
C VAL A 334 -7.94 -9.70 5.90
N SER A 335 -8.58 -10.35 6.87
CA SER A 335 -9.29 -9.68 7.96
C SER A 335 -9.18 -10.51 9.24
N GLY A 336 -8.65 -9.92 10.30
CA GLY A 336 -8.50 -10.60 11.58
C GLY A 336 -7.88 -9.71 12.66
N ARG A 337 -7.58 -10.31 13.81
CA ARG A 337 -6.92 -9.60 14.91
C ARG A 337 -5.41 -9.60 14.69
N TYR A 338 -4.82 -8.42 14.72
CA TYR A 338 -3.36 -8.28 14.68
C TYR A 338 -2.78 -8.62 16.06
N THR A 339 -1.83 -9.55 16.09
CA THR A 339 -1.15 -10.04 17.30
C THR A 339 0.32 -9.63 17.36
N GLY A 340 0.81 -8.93 16.33
CA GLY A 340 2.18 -8.43 16.27
C GLY A 340 2.45 -7.28 17.26
N ILE A 341 3.72 -6.87 17.28
CA ILE A 341 4.22 -5.83 18.20
C ILE A 341 3.67 -4.46 17.78
N THR A 342 3.19 -3.68 18.74
CA THR A 342 2.87 -2.25 18.52
C THR A 342 4.09 -1.39 18.89
N ASN A 343 4.40 -0.41 18.06
CA ASN A 343 5.63 0.36 18.12
C ASN A 343 5.35 1.86 17.99
N VAL A 344 5.98 2.64 18.87
CA VAL A 344 5.99 4.10 18.80
C VAL A 344 7.09 4.53 17.83
N LEU A 345 6.72 5.29 16.81
CA LEU A 345 7.63 5.71 15.75
C LEU A 345 8.70 6.67 16.26
N GLN A 346 9.94 6.48 15.78
CA GLN A 346 10.98 7.48 15.94
C GLN A 346 10.87 8.54 14.85
N PRO A 347 11.20 9.82 15.12
CA PRO A 347 11.14 10.89 14.13
C PRO A 347 11.95 10.62 12.86
N GLN A 348 13.04 9.85 12.94
CA GLN A 348 13.84 9.49 11.76
C GLN A 348 13.21 8.41 10.88
N ASP A 349 12.28 7.59 11.40
CA ASP A 349 11.70 6.47 10.65
C ASP A 349 10.68 6.92 9.60
N ILE A 350 10.22 8.17 9.69
CA ILE A 350 9.12 8.68 8.87
C ILE A 350 9.18 10.19 8.65
N VAL A 351 8.92 10.62 7.43
CA VAL A 351 8.81 12.03 7.07
C VAL A 351 7.34 12.36 6.85
N VAL A 352 6.70 12.99 7.85
CA VAL A 352 5.31 13.44 7.74
C VAL A 352 5.28 14.83 7.11
N THR A 353 4.66 14.97 5.94
CA THR A 353 4.58 16.26 5.25
C THR A 353 3.55 17.19 5.88
N MET A 354 3.72 18.50 5.71
CA MET A 354 2.80 19.50 6.25
C MET A 354 1.49 19.56 5.46
N SER A 355 1.52 19.12 4.20
CA SER A 355 0.35 19.15 3.33
C SER A 355 0.29 18.01 2.32
N LYS A 356 -0.93 17.73 1.83
CA LYS A 356 -1.16 16.78 0.73
C LYS A 356 -0.44 17.22 -0.56
N ASN A 357 -0.32 18.53 -0.80
CA ASN A 357 0.35 19.03 -2.00
C ASN A 357 1.84 18.74 -1.95
N GLU A 358 2.45 19.03 -0.80
CA GLU A 358 3.85 18.74 -0.53
C GLU A 358 4.15 17.24 -0.60
N PHE A 359 3.28 16.39 -0.03
CA PHE A 359 3.37 14.93 -0.19
C PHE A 359 3.40 14.51 -1.66
N LYS A 360 2.48 15.07 -2.47
CA LYS A 360 2.43 14.77 -3.90
C LYS A 360 3.68 15.23 -4.63
N ASN A 361 4.16 16.44 -4.35
CA ASN A 361 5.35 16.99 -4.98
C ASN A 361 6.59 16.14 -4.65
N LEU A 362 6.77 15.77 -3.39
CA LEU A 362 7.87 14.90 -2.96
C LEU A 362 7.79 13.52 -3.62
N LYS A 363 6.62 12.90 -3.61
CA LYS A 363 6.39 11.63 -4.34
C LYS A 363 6.70 11.77 -5.84
N ASN A 364 6.40 12.92 -6.44
CA ASN A 364 6.57 13.15 -7.87
C ASN A 364 8.03 13.22 -8.32
N TYR A 365 8.99 13.56 -7.45
CA TYR A 365 10.42 13.43 -7.76
C TYR A 365 10.86 11.97 -7.96
N ILE A 366 10.01 11.00 -7.62
CA ILE A 366 10.22 9.59 -7.98
C ILE A 366 9.26 9.20 -9.09
N THR A 367 7.95 9.43 -8.91
CA THR A 367 6.97 8.89 -9.86
C THR A 367 6.88 9.66 -11.18
N GLY A 368 7.35 10.90 -11.20
CA GLY A 368 7.34 11.77 -12.37
C GLY A 368 8.63 11.75 -13.19
N GLU A 369 9.66 11.03 -12.73
CA GLU A 369 10.92 10.89 -13.44
C GLU A 369 10.86 9.82 -14.54
N GLU A 370 11.77 9.93 -15.50
CA GLU A 370 11.95 8.97 -16.60
C GLU A 370 13.06 7.98 -16.29
N TYR A 371 12.75 6.68 -16.33
CA TYR A 371 13.64 5.58 -15.94
C TYR A 371 14.03 4.69 -17.13
N ASP A 372 14.05 5.25 -18.33
CA ASP A 372 14.60 4.58 -19.50
C ASP A 372 16.13 4.50 -19.45
N THR A 373 16.77 5.45 -18.75
CA THR A 373 18.19 5.48 -18.41
C THR A 373 18.42 5.49 -16.90
N SER A 374 19.66 5.21 -16.48
CA SER A 374 20.01 5.26 -15.05
C SER A 374 20.03 6.67 -14.46
N GLU A 375 20.07 7.71 -15.30
CA GLU A 375 20.12 9.11 -14.87
C GLU A 375 18.87 9.47 -14.06
N GLY A 376 17.68 9.05 -14.49
CA GLY A 376 16.46 9.32 -13.72
C GLY A 376 16.41 8.66 -12.34
N ALA A 377 17.10 7.52 -12.16
CA ALA A 377 17.23 6.90 -10.84
C ALA A 377 18.19 7.67 -9.91
N GLU A 378 19.24 8.27 -10.49
CA GLU A 378 20.21 9.13 -9.79
C GLU A 378 19.58 10.49 -9.47
N GLU A 379 18.88 11.10 -10.42
CA GLU A 379 18.18 12.39 -10.26
C GLU A 379 17.08 12.31 -9.21
N ALA A 380 16.24 11.26 -9.25
CA ALA A 380 15.24 10.99 -8.22
C ALA A 380 15.88 10.90 -6.81
N TYR A 381 17.02 10.22 -6.70
CA TYR A 381 17.74 10.08 -5.44
C TYR A 381 18.30 11.44 -4.96
N MET A 382 18.99 12.18 -5.84
CA MET A 382 19.58 13.48 -5.52
C MET A 382 18.52 14.49 -5.09
N ASN A 383 17.42 14.58 -5.84
CA ASN A 383 16.29 15.47 -5.54
C ASN A 383 15.70 15.19 -4.15
N ILE A 384 15.42 13.92 -3.83
CA ILE A 384 14.89 13.55 -2.52
C ILE A 384 15.91 13.85 -1.40
N ARG A 385 17.18 13.47 -1.57
CA ARG A 385 18.25 13.70 -0.60
C ARG A 385 18.36 15.19 -0.26
N ASP A 386 18.40 16.04 -1.28
CA ASP A 386 18.63 17.47 -1.12
C ASP A 386 17.43 18.16 -0.50
N ILE A 387 16.20 17.77 -0.88
CA ILE A 387 14.98 18.33 -0.27
C ILE A 387 14.83 17.89 1.18
N LEU A 388 15.12 16.63 1.53
CA LEU A 388 15.08 16.17 2.92
C LEU A 388 16.06 16.96 3.79
N LYS A 389 17.29 17.16 3.29
CA LYS A 389 18.31 17.93 3.99
C LYS A 389 17.93 19.40 4.16
N ASN A 390 17.47 20.05 3.09
CA ASN A 390 17.22 21.49 3.07
C ASN A 390 15.88 21.89 3.71
N ASN A 391 14.82 21.11 3.50
CA ASN A 391 13.46 21.50 3.90
C ASN A 391 12.97 20.79 5.17
N TYR A 392 13.50 19.61 5.47
CA TYR A 392 13.06 18.79 6.61
C TYR A 392 14.10 18.65 7.72
N ALA A 393 15.32 19.17 7.51
CA ALA A 393 16.47 18.89 8.39
C ALA A 393 16.60 17.40 8.72
N SER A 394 16.26 16.54 7.74
CA SER A 394 16.17 15.09 7.88
C SER A 394 16.99 14.41 6.78
N GLN A 395 17.24 13.12 6.94
CA GLN A 395 18.06 12.31 6.05
C GLN A 395 17.37 10.98 5.80
N MET A 396 17.74 10.30 4.71
CA MET A 396 17.31 8.92 4.52
C MET A 396 17.94 8.04 5.61
N VAL A 397 17.19 7.05 6.08
CA VAL A 397 17.67 6.10 7.08
C VAL A 397 18.66 5.17 6.38
N LYS A 398 19.91 5.17 6.85
CA LYS A 398 20.94 4.25 6.37
C LYS A 398 20.76 2.88 7.01
N ILE A 399 20.89 1.83 6.22
CA ILE A 399 20.70 0.44 6.67
C ILE A 399 21.80 -0.42 6.05
N THR A 400 22.59 -1.08 6.89
CA THR A 400 23.50 -2.13 6.44
C THR A 400 22.77 -3.48 6.50
N GLY A 401 22.72 -4.18 5.37
CA GLY A 401 22.03 -5.45 5.30
C GLY A 401 22.73 -6.56 6.11
N ASN A 402 21.94 -7.49 6.62
CA ASN A 402 22.37 -8.60 7.47
C ASN A 402 22.01 -9.98 6.87
N PHE A 403 21.36 -10.02 5.70
CA PHE A 403 20.91 -11.27 5.12
C PHE A 403 22.00 -11.97 4.32
N LYS A 404 22.46 -13.11 4.83
CA LYS A 404 23.25 -14.07 4.05
C LYS A 404 22.31 -14.85 3.13
N SER A 405 22.40 -14.60 1.82
CA SER A 405 21.81 -15.53 0.85
C SER A 405 22.47 -16.89 1.08
N GLN A 406 21.67 -17.95 1.25
CA GLN A 406 22.20 -19.31 1.16
C GLN A 406 22.75 -19.48 -0.26
N VAL A 407 24.06 -19.32 -0.40
CA VAL A 407 24.78 -19.81 -1.57
C VAL A 407 24.60 -21.31 -1.48
N ASN A 408 23.82 -21.90 -2.38
CA ASN A 408 23.90 -23.33 -2.61
C ASN A 408 25.38 -23.58 -2.89
N ALA A 409 26.08 -24.24 -1.96
CA ALA A 409 27.40 -24.77 -2.25
C ALA A 409 27.27 -25.52 -3.58
N PRO A 410 28.20 -25.36 -4.54
CA PRO A 410 28.16 -26.18 -5.73
C PRO A 410 28.11 -27.62 -5.24
N GLN A 411 26.98 -28.30 -5.48
CA GLN A 411 26.94 -29.75 -5.33
C GLN A 411 28.11 -30.22 -6.18
N GLN A 412 29.11 -30.82 -5.53
CA GLN A 412 30.10 -31.59 -6.25
C GLN A 412 29.29 -32.58 -7.07
N ASN A 413 29.23 -32.35 -8.38
CA ASN A 413 28.73 -33.32 -9.33
C ASN A 413 29.64 -34.53 -9.19
N THR A 414 29.27 -35.44 -8.29
CA THR A 414 29.68 -36.82 -8.41
C THR A 414 29.05 -37.27 -9.72
N ASN A 415 29.87 -37.31 -10.76
CA ASN A 415 29.53 -37.93 -12.03
C ASN A 415 29.29 -39.43 -11.77
N THR A 416 28.13 -39.80 -11.23
CA THR A 416 27.59 -41.14 -11.43
C THR A 416 27.11 -41.16 -12.86
N ILE A 417 28.02 -41.54 -13.75
CA ILE A 417 27.72 -41.96 -15.11
C ILE A 417 26.68 -43.08 -14.98
N ASN A 418 25.42 -42.78 -15.29
CA ASN A 418 24.43 -43.82 -15.53
C ASN A 418 24.89 -44.55 -16.81
N VAL A 419 25.52 -45.71 -16.63
CA VAL A 419 25.82 -46.63 -17.73
C VAL A 419 24.48 -47.10 -18.29
N ILE A 420 24.07 -46.49 -19.40
CA ILE A 420 22.95 -46.97 -20.21
C ILE A 420 23.44 -48.27 -20.86
N ASN A 421 22.99 -49.42 -20.35
CA ASN A 421 23.18 -50.71 -21.00
C ASN A 421 22.37 -50.74 -22.30
N THR A 422 23.01 -50.32 -23.39
CA THR A 422 22.53 -50.56 -24.75
C THR A 422 22.78 -52.01 -25.15
N LEU A 423 21.75 -52.63 -25.74
CA LEU A 423 21.74 -53.87 -26.55
C LEU A 423 21.58 -55.21 -25.80
N SER A 424 20.34 -55.65 -25.67
CA SER A 424 20.00 -57.08 -25.77
C SER A 424 18.88 -57.27 -26.80
N ILE A 425 19.26 -57.64 -28.03
CA ILE A 425 18.35 -58.04 -29.09
C ILE A 425 17.93 -59.48 -28.82
N HIS A 426 16.66 -59.70 -28.47
CA HIS A 426 16.08 -61.04 -28.43
C HIS A 426 15.89 -61.57 -29.87
N ARG A 427 16.72 -62.53 -30.28
CA ARG A 427 16.45 -63.39 -31.44
C ARG A 427 15.43 -64.46 -31.05
N LYS A 428 14.28 -64.49 -31.72
CA LYS A 428 13.34 -65.63 -31.67
C LYS A 428 13.97 -66.86 -32.35
N PRO A 429 13.85 -68.07 -31.78
CA PRO A 429 14.20 -69.29 -32.48
C PRO A 429 13.12 -69.61 -33.54
N ARG A 430 13.57 -70.05 -34.72
CA ARG A 430 12.71 -70.60 -35.77
C ARG A 430 12.26 -72.01 -35.38
N ALA A 431 10.97 -72.26 -35.46
CA ALA A 431 10.37 -73.55 -35.78
C ALA A 431 9.43 -73.32 -36.97
#